data_AF-A0AAJ2U643-F1
#
_entry.id   AF-A0AAJ2U643-F1
#
_cell.length_a   1.000
_cell.length_b   1.000
_cell.length_c   1.000
_cell.angle_alpha   90.00
_cell.angle_beta   90.00
_cell.angle_gamma   90.00
#
_symmetry.space_group_name_H-M   'P 1'
#
loop_
_entity.id
_entity.type
_entity.pdbx_description
1 polymer ?
#
loop_
_entity_poly.entity_id
_entity_poly.type
_entity_poly.pdbx_seq_one_letter_code
_entity_poly.pdbx_strand_id
1 'polypeptide(L)' 'MKLYNSILDLIGNTPIVKLNKLPDSTGADVYIKLESFNPGGS' A
#
# COMPACT_ATOMS: atom_id res chain seq x y z
N MET A 1 2.06 20.79 -0.10
CA MET A 1 1.05 19.98 -0.83
C MET A 1 1.44 20.01 -2.31
N LYS A 2 1.36 18.88 -3.02
CA LYS A 2 1.76 18.80 -4.44
C LYS A 2 0.50 18.84 -5.31
N LEU A 3 0.52 19.65 -6.37
CA LEU A 3 -0.56 19.67 -7.37
C LEU A 3 -0.26 18.62 -8.44
N TYR A 4 -1.29 17.91 -8.90
CA TYR A 4 -1.22 16.89 -9.94
C TYR A 4 -2.10 17.30 -11.12
N ASN A 5 -1.73 16.90 -12.33
CA ASN A 5 -2.42 17.33 -13.56
C ASN A 5 -3.50 16.32 -13.98
N SER A 6 -3.39 15.07 -13.52
CA SER A 6 -4.33 13.99 -13.83
C SER A 6 -4.52 13.06 -12.62
N ILE A 7 -5.68 12.41 -12.54
CA ILE A 7 -5.91 11.31 -11.59
C ILE A 7 -4.94 10.15 -11.82
N LEU A 8 -4.45 10.00 -13.06
CA LEU A 8 -3.45 8.98 -13.41
C LEU A 8 -2.11 9.22 -12.71
N ASP A 9 -1.79 10.47 -12.36
CA ASP A 9 -0.55 10.81 -11.65
C ASP A 9 -0.55 10.28 -10.19
N LEU A 10 -1.72 9.86 -9.70
CA LEU A 10 -1.93 9.34 -8.35
C LEU A 10 -1.94 7.79 -8.31
N ILE A 11 -1.82 7.11 -9.46
CA ILE A 11 -1.73 5.64 -9.51
C ILE A 11 -0.37 5.20 -8.94
N GLY A 12 -0.38 4.14 -8.13
CA GLY A 12 0.79 3.56 -7.51
C GLY A 12 1.24 4.33 -6.26
N ASN A 13 2.53 4.20 -5.93
CA ASN A 13 3.11 4.73 -4.68
C ASN A 13 2.30 4.38 -3.43
N THR A 14 1.63 3.23 -3.46
CA THR A 14 0.82 2.71 -2.38
C THR A 14 1.73 2.18 -1.26
N PRO A 15 1.35 2.40 0.01
CA PRO A 15 2.21 2.06 1.14
C PRO A 15 2.37 0.56 1.29
N ILE A 16 3.55 0.17 1.78
CA ILE A 16 3.84 -1.18 2.24
C ILE A 16 3.79 -1.18 3.78
N VAL A 17 3.04 -2.11 4.36
CA VAL A 17 2.82 -2.20 5.81
C VAL A 17 3.18 -3.59 6.32
N LYS A 18 3.91 -3.66 7.43
CA LYS A 18 4.22 -4.92 8.12
C LYS A 18 3.00 -5.44 8.88
N LEU A 19 2.69 -6.73 8.74
CA LEU A 19 1.68 -7.40 9.56
C LEU A 19 2.28 -7.77 10.93
N ASN A 20 1.65 -7.30 12.01
CA ASN A 20 2.18 -7.49 13.38
C ASN A 20 1.54 -8.64 14.16
N LYS A 21 0.35 -9.11 13.76
CA LYS A 21 -0.44 -10.07 14.57
C LYS A 21 -0.74 -11.40 13.88
N LEU A 22 -0.74 -11.43 12.55
CA LEU A 22 -1.09 -12.62 11.78
C LEU A 22 0.10 -13.57 11.57
N PRO A 23 1.32 -13.09 11.27
CA PRO A 23 2.47 -13.99 11.11
C PRO A 23 2.83 -14.67 12.44
N ASP A 24 3.29 -15.92 12.35
CA ASP A 24 3.87 -16.62 13.50
C ASP A 24 5.16 -15.90 13.95
N SER A 25 5.36 -15.84 15.26
CA SER A 25 6.59 -15.39 15.92
C SER A 25 7.87 -16.08 15.42
N THR A 26 7.77 -17.32 14.94
CA THR A 26 8.88 -18.08 14.34
C THR A 26 8.87 -18.06 12.81
N GLY A 27 7.86 -17.42 12.22
CA GLY A 27 7.66 -17.32 10.79
C GLY A 27 8.45 -16.19 10.13
N ALA A 28 8.16 -15.96 8.85
CA ALA A 28 8.75 -14.85 8.11
C ALA A 28 8.04 -13.53 8.39
N ASP A 29 8.75 -12.43 8.19
CA ASP A 29 8.13 -11.11 8.13
C ASP A 29 7.22 -11.00 6.92
N VAL A 30 5.95 -10.67 7.15
CA VAL A 30 4.95 -10.49 6.09
C VAL A 30 4.62 -9.02 5.93
N TYR A 31 4.68 -8.56 4.69
CA TYR A 31 4.35 -7.19 4.30
C TYR A 31 3.22 -7.20 3.28
N ILE A 32 2.32 -6.23 3.39
CA ILE A 32 1.22 -6.03 2.46
C ILE A 32 1.39 -4.71 1.73
N LYS A 33 1.08 -4.69 0.43
CA LYS A 33 1.01 -3.48 -0.38
C LYS A 33 -0.45 -3.06 -0.53
N LEU A 34 -0.80 -1.87 -0.08
CA LEU A 34 -2.19 -1.41 0.02
C LEU A 34 -2.70 -0.84 -1.32
N GLU A 35 -2.86 -1.70 -2.35
CA GLU A 35 -3.33 -1.28 -3.69
C GLU A 35 -4.74 -0.67 -3.70
N SER A 36 -5.56 -0.93 -2.68
CA SER A 36 -6.86 -0.27 -2.53
C SER A 36 -6.76 1.25 -2.37
N PHE A 37 -5.56 1.79 -2.15
CA PHE A 37 -5.30 3.23 -2.07
C PHE A 37 -5.05 3.86 -3.44
N ASN A 38 -5.02 3.05 -4.52
CA ASN A 38 -5.06 3.60 -5.87
C ASN A 38 -6.36 4.40 -6.10
N PRO A 39 -6.31 5.45 -6.93
CA PRO A 39 -7.50 6.14 -7.39
C PRO A 39 -8.43 5.15 -8.11
N GLY A 40 -9.67 5.01 -7.62
CA GLY A 40 -10.62 4.01 -8.12
C GLY A 40 -10.78 2.78 -7.23
N GLY A 41 -9.93 2.62 -6.20
CA GLY A 41 -10.05 1.57 -5.19
C GLY A 41 -9.36 0.24 -5.52
N SER A 42 -8.65 0.17 -6.65
CA SER A 42 -7.82 -0.98 -7.08
C SER A 42 -6.76 -0.55 -8.08
#